data_AF-A0A7V5C403-F1
#
_entry.id   AF-A0A7V5C403-F1
#
_cell.length_a   1.000
_cell.length_b   1.000
_cell.length_c   1.000
_cell.angle_alpha   90.00
_cell.angle_beta   90.00
_cell.angle_gamma   90.00
#
_symmetry.space_group_name_H-M   'P 1'
#
loop_
_entity.id
_entity.type
_entity.pdbx_description
1 polymer ?
#
loop_
_entity_poly.entity_id
_entity_poly.type
_entity_poly.pdbx_seq_one_letter_code
_entity_poly.pdbx_strand_id
1 'polypeptide(L)'
;ADKLTKEVNAKLPKNAKVRRTSLLTRNENNKPDALDKAIMEEIISDMNKTNIDVSKPLMVETPTSYRVYKPLFVKPVCLKCHGTIKDVSAKVQKAIISKYPNDKAVGFKQGDLRGVIVSEITK
;
A
#
# COMPACT_ATOMS: atom_id res chain seq x y z
N ALA A 1 -11.78 4.85 -5.00
CA ALA A 1 -10.33 4.91 -5.33
C ALA A 1 -9.88 3.81 -6.30
N ASP A 2 -10.81 3.03 -6.90
CA ASP A 2 -10.45 1.75 -7.53
C ASP A 2 -10.45 1.77 -9.06
N LYS A 3 -10.96 2.86 -9.66
CA LYS A 3 -11.06 3.02 -11.12
C LYS A 3 -9.73 2.74 -11.82
N LEU A 4 -8.64 3.37 -11.38
CA LEU A 4 -7.31 3.18 -11.97
C LEU A 4 -6.83 1.72 -11.88
N THR A 5 -7.00 1.07 -10.73
CA THR A 5 -6.59 -0.34 -10.56
C THR A 5 -7.39 -1.26 -11.48
N LYS A 6 -8.70 -1.01 -11.62
CA LYS A 6 -9.56 -1.75 -12.56
C LYS A 6 -9.14 -1.54 -14.02
N GLU A 7 -8.85 -0.31 -14.42
CA GLU A 7 -8.41 0.03 -15.77
C GLU A 7 -7.06 -0.61 -16.13
N VAL A 8 -6.12 -0.67 -15.18
CA VAL A 8 -4.85 -1.37 -15.40
C VAL A 8 -5.08 -2.87 -15.51
N ASN A 9 -5.83 -3.49 -14.59
CA ASN A 9 -6.11 -4.93 -14.62
C ASN A 9 -6.85 -5.37 -15.89
N ALA A 10 -7.72 -4.53 -16.44
CA ALA A 10 -8.43 -4.83 -17.68
C ALA A 10 -7.50 -4.97 -18.90
N LYS A 11 -6.26 -4.46 -18.82
CA LYS A 11 -5.23 -4.54 -19.87
C LYS A 11 -4.21 -5.66 -19.63
N LEU A 12 -4.26 -6.33 -18.48
CA LEU A 12 -3.34 -7.40 -18.15
C LEU A 12 -3.86 -8.75 -18.68
N PRO A 13 -2.98 -9.73 -18.92
CA PRO A 13 -3.38 -11.11 -19.15
C PRO A 13 -4.30 -11.64 -18.05
N LYS A 14 -5.16 -12.61 -18.37
CA LYS A 14 -6.16 -13.15 -17.41
C LYS A 14 -5.53 -13.72 -16.13
N ASN A 15 -4.31 -14.23 -16.20
CA ASN A 15 -3.57 -14.78 -15.08
C ASN A 15 -2.72 -13.73 -14.32
N ALA A 16 -2.81 -12.45 -14.68
CA ALA A 16 -2.05 -11.38 -14.04
C ALA A 16 -2.97 -10.33 -13.43
N LYS A 17 -2.61 -9.83 -12.25
CA LYS A 17 -3.29 -8.70 -11.61
C LYS A 17 -2.34 -7.82 -10.83
N VAL A 18 -2.70 -6.56 -10.68
CA VAL A 18 -2.07 -5.60 -9.78
C VAL A 18 -3.09 -5.07 -8.78
N ARG A 19 -2.65 -4.85 -7.54
CA ARG A 19 -3.42 -4.22 -6.48
C ARG A 19 -2.54 -3.38 -5.58
N ARG A 20 -3.17 -2.57 -4.74
CA ARG A 20 -2.51 -1.81 -3.67
C ARG A 20 -2.99 -2.39 -2.34
N THR A 21 -2.10 -2.47 -1.36
CA THR A 21 -2.48 -2.89 -0.01
C THR A 21 -1.66 -2.13 1.03
N SER A 22 -2.14 -2.11 2.27
CA SER A 22 -1.51 -1.41 3.39
C SER A 22 -1.97 -2.02 4.71
N LEU A 23 -1.11 -1.97 5.73
CA LEU A 23 -1.52 -2.24 7.11
C LEU A 23 -2.56 -1.22 7.62
N LEU A 24 -2.51 0.02 7.11
CA LEU A 24 -3.41 1.12 7.43
C LEU A 24 -4.19 1.55 6.18
N THR A 25 -5.31 0.87 5.92
CA THR A 25 -6.13 1.07 4.72
C THR A 25 -7.08 2.26 4.83
N ARG A 26 -7.20 3.02 3.72
CA ARG A 26 -8.29 4.00 3.53
C ARG A 26 -9.53 3.38 2.89
N ASN A 27 -9.30 2.60 1.85
CA ASN A 27 -10.34 1.81 1.20
C ASN A 27 -10.23 0.37 1.70
N GLU A 28 -11.30 -0.18 2.25
CA GLU A 28 -11.36 -1.55 2.79
C GLU A 28 -11.08 -2.61 1.71
N ASN A 29 -11.34 -2.30 0.44
CA ASN A 29 -11.00 -3.19 -0.69
C ASN A 29 -9.49 -3.43 -0.83
N ASN A 30 -8.64 -2.61 -0.19
CA ASN A 30 -7.19 -2.75 -0.20
C ASN A 30 -6.67 -3.48 1.05
N LYS A 31 -7.52 -4.24 1.75
CA LYS A 31 -7.12 -5.02 2.92
C LYS A 31 -6.07 -6.08 2.53
N PRO A 32 -4.97 -6.21 3.31
CA PRO A 32 -3.94 -7.20 3.04
C PRO A 32 -4.40 -8.61 3.44
N ASP A 33 -3.93 -9.61 2.68
CA ASP A 33 -3.96 -11.01 3.13
C ASP A 33 -2.81 -11.30 4.11
N ALA A 34 -2.68 -12.55 4.57
CA ALA A 34 -1.68 -12.91 5.58
C ALA A 34 -0.24 -12.72 5.06
N LEU A 35 0.03 -13.06 3.79
CA LEU A 35 1.35 -12.92 3.20
C LEU A 35 1.71 -11.45 2.99
N ASP A 36 0.75 -10.64 2.52
CA ASP A 36 0.95 -9.20 2.38
C ASP A 36 1.35 -8.53 3.70
N LYS A 37 0.71 -8.93 4.81
CA LYS A 37 1.02 -8.40 6.13
C LYS A 37 2.43 -8.78 6.55
N ALA A 38 2.77 -10.07 6.45
CA ALA A 38 4.09 -10.57 6.82
C ALA A 38 5.19 -9.84 6.05
N ILE A 39 5.03 -9.66 4.72
CA ILE A 39 5.99 -8.93 3.90
C ILE A 39 6.10 -7.45 4.30
N MET A 40 4.99 -6.77 4.58
CA MET A 40 5.05 -5.36 5.03
C MET A 40 5.69 -5.23 6.42
N GLU A 41 5.43 -6.17 7.33
CA GLU A 41 6.04 -6.21 8.66
C GLU A 41 7.55 -6.49 8.58
N GLU A 42 7.98 -7.39 7.68
CA GLU A 42 9.39 -7.63 7.37
C GLU A 42 10.07 -6.37 6.83
N ILE A 43 9.47 -5.71 5.83
CA ILE A 43 9.98 -4.42 5.31
C ILE A 43 10.16 -3.41 6.43
N ILE A 44 9.17 -3.26 7.33
CA ILE A 44 9.24 -2.32 8.47
C ILE A 44 10.37 -2.70 9.44
N SER A 45 10.53 -3.99 9.74
CA SER A 45 11.63 -4.49 10.58
C SER A 45 13.00 -4.17 9.98
N ASP A 46 13.11 -4.29 8.66
CA ASP A 46 14.36 -4.10 7.93
C ASP A 46 14.74 -2.63 7.71
N MET A 47 13.80 -1.69 7.83
CA MET A 47 14.06 -0.25 7.64
C MET A 47 15.19 0.30 8.54
N ASN A 48 15.46 -0.33 9.69
CA ASN A 48 16.50 0.10 10.63
C ASN A 48 17.84 -0.64 10.46
N LYS A 49 17.95 -1.56 9.49
CA LYS A 49 19.16 -2.36 9.27
C LYS A 49 20.08 -1.69 8.24
N THR A 50 21.38 -1.70 8.49
CA THR A 50 22.37 -0.90 7.72
C THR A 50 22.77 -1.46 6.36
N ASN A 51 22.26 -2.64 5.96
CA ASN A 51 22.64 -3.29 4.69
C ASN A 51 21.45 -3.82 3.87
N ILE A 52 20.24 -3.37 4.17
CA ILE A 52 19.03 -3.82 3.46
C ILE A 52 18.40 -2.62 2.76
N ASP A 53 18.37 -2.67 1.42
CA ASP A 53 17.63 -1.69 0.62
C ASP A 53 16.16 -2.10 0.51
N VAL A 54 15.38 -1.69 1.51
CA VAL A 54 13.93 -1.89 1.57
C VAL A 54 13.14 -1.13 0.50
N SER A 55 13.79 -0.37 -0.38
CA SER A 55 13.13 0.29 -1.52
C SER A 55 12.99 -0.62 -2.74
N LYS A 56 13.76 -1.70 -2.79
CA LYS A 56 13.70 -2.66 -3.89
C LYS A 56 12.46 -3.54 -3.79
N PRO A 57 11.85 -3.91 -4.94
CA PRO A 57 10.77 -4.87 -4.93
C PRO A 57 11.23 -6.25 -4.43
N LEU A 58 10.36 -6.92 -3.67
CA LEU A 58 10.57 -8.29 -3.20
C LEU A 58 9.71 -9.24 -4.05
N MET A 59 10.29 -10.37 -4.48
CA MET A 59 9.57 -11.42 -5.18
C MET A 59 9.35 -12.60 -4.23
N VAL A 60 8.13 -13.11 -4.19
CA VAL A 60 7.74 -14.30 -3.44
C VAL A 60 7.05 -15.27 -4.38
N GLU A 61 7.55 -16.50 -4.43
CA GLU A 61 6.86 -17.60 -5.07
C GLU A 61 5.95 -18.31 -4.07
N THR A 62 4.74 -18.63 -4.51
CA THR A 62 3.76 -19.43 -3.78
C THR A 62 3.44 -20.68 -4.60
N PRO A 63 2.73 -21.68 -4.04
CA PRO A 63 2.33 -22.85 -4.81
C PRO A 63 1.53 -22.51 -6.08
N THR A 64 0.75 -21.43 -6.07
CA THR A 64 -0.19 -21.08 -7.15
C THR A 64 0.16 -19.79 -7.91
N SER A 65 1.13 -19.01 -7.44
CA SER A 65 1.43 -17.70 -8.04
C SER A 65 2.84 -17.20 -7.75
N TYR A 66 3.28 -16.23 -8.56
CA TYR A 66 4.41 -15.36 -8.30
C TYR A 66 3.90 -13.99 -7.90
N ARG A 67 4.36 -13.46 -6.76
CA ARG A 67 4.01 -12.12 -6.29
C ARG A 67 5.24 -11.23 -6.24
N VAL A 68 5.11 -10.01 -6.73
CA VAL A 68 6.09 -8.94 -6.58
C VAL A 68 5.50 -7.85 -5.73
N TYR A 69 6.17 -7.53 -4.63
CA TYR A 69 5.81 -6.49 -3.68
C TYR A 69 6.72 -5.29 -3.90
N LYS A 70 6.16 -4.20 -4.43
CA LYS A 70 6.87 -2.92 -4.56
C LYS A 70 6.50 -2.01 -3.37
N PRO A 71 7.46 -1.70 -2.49
CA PRO A 71 7.24 -0.79 -1.37
C PRO A 71 6.82 0.61 -1.81
N LEU A 72 5.89 1.21 -1.06
CA LEU A 72 5.44 2.58 -1.27
C LEU A 72 5.73 3.39 0.00
N PHE A 73 6.76 4.22 -0.04
CA PHE A 73 7.14 5.08 1.08
C PHE A 73 6.49 6.46 1.01
N VAL A 74 6.20 7.01 2.19
CA VAL A 74 5.56 8.31 2.36
C VAL A 74 6.54 9.43 1.97
N LYS A 75 6.11 10.27 1.03
CA LYS A 75 6.81 11.49 0.59
C LYS A 75 6.09 12.75 1.12
N PRO A 76 6.70 13.95 1.08
CA PRO A 76 6.06 15.18 1.57
C PRO A 76 4.64 15.41 1.05
N VAL A 77 4.40 15.16 -0.24
CA VAL A 77 3.07 15.32 -0.85
C VAL A 77 2.00 14.39 -0.26
N CYS A 78 2.40 13.23 0.24
CA CYS A 78 1.49 12.25 0.83
C CYS A 78 0.89 12.77 2.15
N LEU A 79 1.66 13.55 2.91
CA LEU A 79 1.27 14.05 4.23
C LEU A 79 0.08 15.00 4.20
N LYS A 80 -0.18 15.65 3.06
CA LYS A 80 -1.37 16.50 2.85
C LYS A 80 -2.70 15.78 3.09
N CYS A 81 -2.72 14.44 3.01
CA CYS A 81 -3.91 13.61 3.21
C CYS A 81 -3.70 12.42 4.16
N HIS A 82 -2.45 12.05 4.44
CA HIS A 82 -2.08 10.88 5.25
C HIS A 82 -1.26 11.24 6.50
N GLY A 83 -0.93 12.52 6.69
CA GLY A 83 -0.21 13.00 7.88
C GLY A 83 -1.08 12.96 9.14
N THR A 84 -0.62 13.64 10.18
CA THR A 84 -1.39 13.78 11.42
C THR A 84 -2.61 14.68 11.22
N ILE A 85 -3.54 14.68 12.18
CA ILE A 85 -4.71 15.57 12.16
C ILE A 85 -4.32 17.04 12.00
N LYS A 86 -3.13 17.44 12.48
CA LYS A 86 -2.61 18.80 12.35
C LYS A 86 -2.11 19.12 10.94
N ASP A 87 -1.64 18.12 10.19
CA ASP A 87 -1.05 18.29 8.86
C ASP A 87 -2.09 18.33 7.74
N VAL A 88 -3.29 17.78 8.00
CA VAL A 88 -4.35 17.63 6.99
C VAL A 88 -5.38 18.74 7.18
N SER A 89 -5.68 19.51 6.13
CA SER A 89 -6.69 20.56 6.21
C SER A 89 -8.10 20.03 6.53
N ALA A 90 -8.90 20.79 7.28
CA ALA A 90 -10.28 20.41 7.64
C ALA A 90 -11.15 20.05 6.42
N LYS A 91 -10.97 20.76 5.29
CA LYS A 91 -11.66 20.46 4.02
C LYS A 91 -11.34 19.06 3.52
N VAL A 92 -10.07 18.66 3.57
CA VAL A 92 -9.62 17.33 3.15
C VAL A 92 -10.10 16.26 4.13
N GLN A 93 -10.01 16.50 5.43
CA GLN A 93 -10.53 15.58 6.45
C GLN A 93 -12.02 15.30 6.25
N LYS A 94 -12.84 16.34 6.09
CA LYS A 94 -14.29 16.20 5.85
C LYS A 94 -14.59 15.37 4.60
N ALA A 95 -13.84 15.62 3.50
CA ALA A 95 -14.00 14.86 2.27
C ALA A 95 -13.57 13.40 2.40
N ILE A 96 -12.55 13.10 3.20
CA ILE A 96 -12.11 11.74 3.51
C ILE A 96 -13.17 11.01 4.32
N ILE A 97 -13.58 11.57 5.47
CA ILE A 97 -14.54 10.93 6.40
C ILE A 97 -15.87 10.65 5.68
N SER A 98 -16.36 11.59 4.88
CA SER A 98 -17.60 11.42 4.10
C SER A 98 -17.53 10.25 3.11
N LYS A 99 -16.35 9.92 2.58
CA LYS A 99 -16.17 8.84 1.58
C LYS A 99 -15.63 7.55 2.19
N TYR A 100 -14.94 7.64 3.31
CA TYR A 100 -14.20 6.57 3.98
C TYR A 100 -14.40 6.72 5.49
N PRO A 101 -15.58 6.37 6.03
CA PRO A 101 -15.88 6.53 7.45
C PRO A 101 -14.98 5.67 8.35
N ASN A 102 -14.47 4.56 7.83
CA ASN A 102 -13.55 3.64 8.52
C ASN A 102 -12.07 3.86 8.13
N ASP A 103 -11.71 5.06 7.68
CA ASP A 103 -10.35 5.37 7.26
C ASP A 103 -9.33 5.15 8.38
N LYS A 104 -8.29 4.37 8.09
CA LYS A 104 -7.15 4.14 8.99
C LYS A 104 -5.86 4.77 8.49
N ALA A 105 -5.85 5.34 7.29
CA ALA A 105 -4.63 5.77 6.61
C ALA A 105 -4.17 7.18 7.04
N VAL A 106 -3.95 7.39 8.33
CA VAL A 106 -3.56 8.69 8.91
C VAL A 106 -2.41 8.53 9.89
N GLY A 107 -1.79 9.63 10.28
CA GLY A 107 -0.71 9.63 11.28
C GLY A 107 0.67 9.25 10.74
N PHE A 108 0.83 9.15 9.43
CA PHE A 108 2.12 8.86 8.80
C PHE A 108 3.10 10.02 8.93
N LYS A 109 4.39 9.69 8.94
CA LYS A 109 5.53 10.59 8.80
C LYS A 109 6.26 10.33 7.49
N GLN A 110 7.08 11.29 7.07
CA GLN A 110 7.93 11.11 5.89
C GLN A 110 8.88 9.92 6.11
N GLY A 111 9.00 9.07 5.09
CA GLY A 111 9.82 7.86 5.16
C GLY A 111 9.08 6.61 5.63
N ASP A 112 7.92 6.74 6.28
CA ASP A 112 7.12 5.57 6.70
C ASP A 112 6.70 4.71 5.50
N LEU A 113 6.54 3.41 5.73
CA LEU A 113 5.92 2.51 4.75
C LEU A 113 4.42 2.80 4.67
N ARG A 114 3.96 3.41 3.57
CA ARG A 114 2.53 3.64 3.31
C ARG A 114 1.80 2.33 3.02
N GLY A 115 2.48 1.37 2.40
CA GLY A 115 1.93 0.09 1.95
C GLY A 115 2.76 -0.43 0.78
N VAL A 116 2.18 -1.32 -0.01
CA VAL A 116 2.83 -1.95 -1.16
C VAL A 116 1.91 -2.00 -2.37
N ILE A 117 2.51 -1.99 -3.55
CA ILE A 117 1.86 -2.42 -4.79
C ILE A 117 2.19 -3.89 -4.97
N VAL A 118 1.18 -4.74 -5.13
CA VAL A 118 1.33 -6.18 -5.35
C VAL A 118 0.98 -6.48 -6.79
N SER A 119 1.95 -6.96 -7.56
CA SER A 119 1.70 -7.61 -8.85
C SER A 119 1.72 -9.12 -8.63
N GLU A 120 0.72 -9.83 -9.15
CA GLU A 120 0.58 -11.28 -9.00
C GLU A 120 0.36 -11.90 -10.37
N ILE A 121 1.10 -12.98 -10.66
CA ILE A 121 0.92 -13.83 -11.84
C ILE A 121 0.60 -15.24 -11.33
N THR A 122 -0.57 -15.77 -11.65
CA THR A 122 -0.94 -17.15 -11.30
C THR A 122 -0.31 -18.12 -12.29
N LYS A 123 0.12 -19.27 -11.77
CA LYS A 123 0.70 -20.40 -12.53
C LYS A 123 -0.35 -21.08 -13.40
#